data_AF-A0A7C2HCQ6-F1
#
_entry.id   AF-A0A7C2HCQ6-F1
#
_cell.length_a   1.000
_cell.length_b   1.000
_cell.length_c   1.000
_cell.angle_alpha   90.00
_cell.angle_beta   90.00
_cell.angle_gamma   90.00
#
_symmetry.space_group_name_H-M   'P 1'
#
loop_
_entity.id
_entity.type
_entity.pdbx_description
1 polymer ?
#
loop_
_entity_poly.entity_id
_entity_poly.type
_entity_poly.pdbx_seq_one_letter_code
_entity_poly.pdbx_strand_id
1 'polypeptide(L)'
;MRPAAFLVMFLLFVQFVPFASAVTVEEADDAVAHAGSDLGSAFAAVAEAEAAGADVSTLLAKLDIAGGFLSDAYAALKAGDYENAFSFAVACSGAVDGVAADAARLKLDAEEARAGSFVWALVGSSVGLVLLVVFGLLGWRLLRKWYFKRVLGMRPEVGGVSD
;
A
#
# COMPACT_ATOMS: atom_id res chain seq x y z
N MET A 1 -21.36 -37.88 -60.60
CA MET A 1 -20.70 -37.27 -59.42
C MET A 1 -19.67 -38.25 -58.90
N ARG A 2 -18.39 -37.87 -58.84
CA ARG A 2 -17.27 -38.80 -58.56
C ARG A 2 -17.12 -38.98 -57.04
N PRO A 3 -17.22 -40.19 -56.48
CA PRO A 3 -17.13 -40.42 -55.03
C PRO A 3 -15.78 -39.97 -54.45
N ALA A 4 -14.73 -39.94 -55.27
CA ALA A 4 -13.42 -39.41 -54.93
C ALA A 4 -13.45 -37.92 -54.54
N ALA A 5 -14.34 -37.11 -55.13
CA ALA A 5 -14.42 -35.68 -54.83
C ALA A 5 -14.97 -35.42 -53.42
N PHE A 6 -15.92 -36.23 -52.96
CA PHE A 6 -16.44 -36.16 -51.59
C PHE A 6 -15.38 -36.56 -50.57
N LEU A 7 -14.58 -37.59 -50.88
CA LEU A 7 -13.50 -38.05 -50.01
C LEU A 7 -12.40 -36.99 -49.83
N VAL A 8 -12.03 -36.31 -50.92
CA VAL A 8 -11.05 -35.21 -50.89
C VAL A 8 -11.60 -33.99 -50.13
N MET A 9 -12.87 -33.66 -50.32
CA MET A 9 -13.51 -32.56 -49.59
C MET A 9 -13.63 -32.85 -48.09
N PHE A 10 -13.93 -34.09 -47.71
CA PHE A 10 -13.98 -34.53 -46.32
C PHE A 10 -12.58 -34.50 -45.66
N LEU A 11 -11.54 -34.96 -46.37
CA LEU A 11 -10.16 -34.90 -45.89
C LEU A 11 -9.65 -33.47 -45.72
N LEU A 12 -10.02 -32.53 -46.60
CA LEU A 12 -9.69 -31.12 -46.45
C LEU A 12 -10.43 -30.46 -45.27
N PHE A 13 -11.65 -30.92 -44.96
CA PHE A 13 -12.43 -30.42 -43.82
C PHE A 13 -11.83 -30.86 -42.47
N VAL A 14 -11.28 -32.08 -42.39
CA VAL A 14 -10.57 -32.60 -41.21
C VAL A 14 -9.30 -31.81 -40.89
N GLN A 15 -8.62 -31.26 -41.90
CA GLN A 15 -7.44 -30.40 -41.72
C GLN A 15 -7.79 -28.99 -41.21
N PHE A 16 -9.05 -28.58 -41.32
CA PHE A 16 -9.55 -27.28 -40.88
C PHE A 16 -10.21 -27.31 -39.49
N VAL A 17 -10.26 -28.48 -38.85
CA VAL A 17 -10.71 -28.56 -37.46
C VAL A 17 -9.65 -27.87 -36.61
N PRO A 18 -9.95 -26.75 -35.93
CA PRO A 18 -9.02 -26.18 -34.98
C PRO A 18 -8.71 -27.27 -33.95
N PHE A 19 -7.42 -27.53 -33.75
CA PHE A 19 -6.95 -28.45 -32.73
C PHE A 19 -7.39 -27.87 -31.38
N ALA A 20 -8.55 -28.31 -30.89
CA ALA A 20 -8.98 -28.05 -29.54
C ALA A 20 -8.07 -28.88 -28.65
N SER A 21 -6.96 -28.29 -28.22
CA SER A 21 -6.14 -28.84 -27.15
C SER A 21 -7.03 -28.86 -25.92
N ALA A 22 -7.56 -30.03 -25.57
CA ALA A 22 -8.22 -30.21 -24.29
C ALA A 22 -7.18 -29.97 -23.19
N VAL A 23 -7.47 -29.08 -22.24
CA VAL A 23 -6.64 -28.90 -21.06
C VAL A 23 -6.46 -30.25 -20.38
N THR A 24 -5.21 -30.64 -20.18
CA THR A 24 -4.90 -31.91 -19.52
C THR A 24 -5.15 -31.82 -18.03
N VAL A 25 -5.42 -32.95 -17.39
CA VAL A 25 -5.58 -33.03 -15.93
C VAL A 25 -4.34 -32.50 -15.21
N GLU A 26 -3.15 -32.80 -15.75
CA GLU A 26 -1.87 -32.34 -15.21
C GLU A 26 -1.71 -30.82 -15.33
N GLU A 27 -2.08 -30.21 -16.46
CA GLU A 27 -2.05 -28.73 -16.62
C GLU A 27 -3.04 -28.03 -15.69
N ALA A 28 -4.23 -28.57 -15.50
CA ALA A 28 -5.22 -27.98 -14.59
C ALA A 28 -4.76 -28.08 -13.13
N ASP A 29 -4.19 -29.22 -12.72
CA ASP A 29 -3.69 -29.42 -11.35
C ASP A 29 -2.47 -28.53 -11.06
N ASP A 30 -1.54 -28.43 -12.01
CA ASP A 30 -0.36 -27.56 -11.89
C ASP A 30 -0.76 -26.07 -11.83
N ALA A 31 -1.73 -25.64 -12.65
CA ALA A 31 -2.24 -24.28 -12.62
C ALA A 31 -2.91 -23.95 -11.27
N VAL A 32 -3.71 -24.86 -10.71
CA VAL A 32 -4.36 -24.67 -9.40
C VAL A 32 -3.32 -24.64 -8.27
N ALA A 33 -2.32 -25.50 -8.32
CA ALA A 33 -1.22 -25.51 -7.36
C ALA A 33 -0.41 -24.20 -7.42
N HIS A 34 -0.11 -23.72 -8.63
CA HIS A 34 0.60 -22.45 -8.85
C HIS A 34 -0.19 -21.27 -8.31
N ALA A 35 -1.48 -21.15 -8.67
CA ALA A 35 -2.37 -20.11 -8.16
C ALA A 35 -2.49 -20.12 -6.63
N GLY A 36 -2.48 -21.30 -6.00
CA GLY A 36 -2.46 -21.43 -4.54
C GLY A 36 -1.17 -20.91 -3.91
N SER A 37 -0.03 -21.18 -4.53
CA SER A 37 1.26 -20.64 -4.10
C SER A 37 1.31 -19.11 -4.24
N ASP A 38 0.83 -18.58 -5.36
CA ASP A 38 0.80 -17.13 -5.62
C ASP A 38 -0.09 -16.41 -4.62
N LEU A 39 -1.29 -16.94 -4.37
CA LEU A 39 -2.22 -16.43 -3.37
C LEU A 39 -1.59 -16.44 -1.97
N GLY A 40 -0.93 -17.54 -1.59
CA GLY A 40 -0.22 -17.65 -0.31
C GLY A 40 0.90 -16.62 -0.17
N SER A 41 1.66 -16.37 -1.24
CA SER A 41 2.72 -15.35 -1.24
C SER A 41 2.17 -13.92 -1.14
N ALA A 42 1.03 -13.65 -1.79
CA ALA A 42 0.36 -12.36 -1.72
C ALA A 42 -0.22 -12.09 -0.31
N PHE A 43 -0.79 -13.10 0.34
CA PHE A 43 -1.20 -13.01 1.74
C PHE A 43 -0.03 -12.69 2.67
N ALA A 44 1.13 -13.33 2.47
CA ALA A 44 2.32 -13.06 3.27
C ALA A 44 2.79 -11.61 3.11
N ALA A 45 2.81 -11.09 1.87
CA ALA A 45 3.19 -9.70 1.60
C ALA A 45 2.22 -8.69 2.25
N VAL A 46 0.90 -8.98 2.20
CA VAL A 46 -0.11 -8.13 2.84
C VAL A 46 0.02 -8.16 4.37
N ALA A 47 0.28 -9.33 4.96
CA ALA A 47 0.52 -9.43 6.40
C ALA A 47 1.76 -8.64 6.86
N GLU A 48 2.83 -8.61 6.05
CA GLU A 48 3.98 -7.77 6.33
C GLU A 48 3.67 -6.26 6.25
N ALA A 49 2.83 -5.84 5.31
CA ALA A 49 2.40 -4.46 5.19
C ALA A 49 1.51 -4.04 6.37
N GLU A 50 0.59 -4.92 6.81
CA GLU A 50 -0.22 -4.70 8.00
C GLU A 50 0.64 -4.61 9.27
N ALA A 51 1.66 -5.47 9.40
CA ALA A 51 2.60 -5.42 10.53
C ALA A 51 3.39 -4.10 10.60
N ALA A 52 3.62 -3.46 9.44
CA ALA A 52 4.20 -2.13 9.36
C ALA A 52 3.21 -0.99 9.71
N GLY A 53 1.92 -1.31 9.87
CA GLY A 53 0.84 -0.38 10.19
C GLY A 53 0.16 0.23 8.97
N ALA A 54 0.31 -0.38 7.80
CA ALA A 54 -0.37 0.08 6.58
C ALA A 54 -1.84 -0.36 6.54
N ASP A 55 -2.70 0.45 5.90
CA ASP A 55 -4.10 0.07 5.66
C ASP A 55 -4.19 -0.95 4.51
N VAL A 56 -4.44 -2.20 4.89
CA VAL A 56 -4.52 -3.32 3.95
C VAL A 56 -5.94 -3.67 3.53
N SER A 57 -6.96 -2.91 3.97
CA SER A 57 -8.38 -3.27 3.78
C SER A 57 -8.75 -3.54 2.31
N THR A 58 -8.19 -2.74 1.40
CA THR A 58 -8.43 -2.86 -0.04
C THR A 58 -7.71 -4.06 -0.65
N LEU A 59 -6.51 -4.40 -0.17
CA LEU A 59 -5.76 -5.58 -0.62
C LEU A 59 -6.38 -6.86 -0.08
N LEU A 60 -6.88 -6.84 1.16
CA LEU A 60 -7.56 -7.98 1.77
C LEU A 60 -8.83 -8.34 1.00
N ALA A 61 -9.59 -7.34 0.53
CA ALA A 61 -10.76 -7.55 -0.32
C ALA A 61 -10.40 -8.19 -1.68
N LYS A 62 -9.26 -7.80 -2.29
CA LYS A 62 -8.77 -8.43 -3.52
C LYS A 62 -8.38 -9.90 -3.28
N LEU A 63 -7.71 -10.18 -2.16
CA LEU A 63 -7.31 -11.53 -1.76
C LEU A 63 -8.52 -12.43 -1.48
N ASP A 64 -9.59 -11.90 -0.90
CA ASP A 64 -10.83 -12.64 -0.68
C ASP A 64 -11.48 -13.07 -2.01
N ILE A 65 -11.55 -12.16 -2.98
CA ILE A 65 -12.02 -12.46 -4.34
C ILE A 65 -11.15 -13.54 -4.99
N ALA A 66 -9.82 -13.43 -4.88
CA ALA A 66 -8.91 -14.43 -5.42
C ALA A 66 -9.05 -15.81 -4.75
N GLY A 67 -9.28 -15.84 -3.42
CA GLY A 67 -9.60 -17.07 -2.69
C GLY A 67 -10.89 -17.73 -3.15
N GLY A 68 -11.88 -16.92 -3.56
CA GLY A 68 -13.09 -17.39 -4.24
C GLY A 68 -12.78 -18.13 -5.53
N PHE A 69 -11.99 -17.52 -6.42
CA PHE A 69 -11.57 -18.17 -7.68
C PHE A 69 -10.80 -19.47 -7.45
N LEU A 70 -9.89 -19.51 -6.48
CA LEU A 70 -9.16 -20.74 -6.16
C LEU A 70 -10.09 -21.85 -5.66
N SER A 71 -11.10 -21.49 -4.85
CA SER A 71 -12.10 -22.44 -4.36
C SER A 71 -12.95 -23.02 -5.49
N ASP A 72 -13.37 -22.17 -6.44
CA ASP A 72 -14.10 -22.59 -7.64
C ASP A 72 -13.22 -23.46 -8.56
N ALA A 73 -11.93 -23.14 -8.66
CA ALA A 73 -10.97 -23.94 -9.41
C ALA A 73 -10.83 -25.37 -8.83
N TYR A 74 -10.70 -25.50 -7.51
CA TYR A 74 -10.69 -26.81 -6.83
C TYR A 74 -12.01 -27.57 -6.98
N ALA A 75 -13.14 -26.87 -7.00
CA ALA A 75 -14.45 -27.49 -7.22
C ALA A 75 -14.58 -28.03 -8.65
N ALA A 76 -14.17 -27.26 -9.65
CA ALA A 76 -14.14 -27.66 -11.05
C ALA A 76 -13.19 -28.84 -11.30
N LEU A 77 -12.00 -28.82 -10.68
CA LEU A 77 -11.02 -29.92 -10.77
C LEU A 77 -11.59 -31.24 -10.23
N LYS A 78 -12.30 -31.18 -9.09
CA LYS A 78 -12.99 -32.35 -8.51
C LYS A 78 -14.17 -32.82 -9.35
N ALA A 79 -14.83 -31.92 -10.08
CA ALA A 79 -15.92 -32.25 -10.98
C ALA A 79 -15.43 -32.85 -12.32
N GLY A 80 -14.11 -32.85 -12.58
CA GLY A 80 -13.53 -33.28 -13.86
C GLY A 80 -13.63 -32.23 -14.97
N ASP A 81 -13.92 -30.97 -14.60
CA ASP A 81 -14.02 -29.84 -15.51
C ASP A 81 -12.69 -29.06 -15.53
N TYR A 82 -11.72 -29.62 -16.24
CA TYR A 82 -10.33 -29.14 -16.25
C TYR A 82 -10.16 -27.80 -16.95
N GLU A 83 -10.98 -27.51 -17.96
CA GLU A 83 -10.97 -26.23 -18.68
C GLU A 83 -11.36 -25.08 -17.76
N ASN A 84 -12.46 -25.26 -17.00
CA ASN A 84 -12.90 -24.27 -16.03
C ASN A 84 -11.95 -24.17 -14.84
N ALA A 85 -11.41 -25.30 -14.36
CA ALA A 85 -10.40 -25.29 -13.31
C ALA A 85 -9.18 -24.44 -13.68
N PHE A 86 -8.66 -24.61 -14.90
CA PHE A 86 -7.55 -23.82 -15.43
C PHE A 86 -7.92 -22.33 -15.55
N SER A 87 -9.09 -22.02 -16.11
CA SER A 87 -9.57 -20.65 -16.26
C SER A 87 -9.69 -19.92 -14.91
N PHE A 88 -10.26 -20.59 -13.89
CA PHE A 88 -10.35 -20.03 -12.55
C PHE A 88 -8.98 -19.89 -11.86
N ALA A 89 -8.06 -20.82 -12.08
CA ALA A 89 -6.70 -20.71 -11.55
C ALA A 89 -5.93 -19.52 -12.16
N VAL A 90 -6.07 -19.29 -13.47
CA VAL A 90 -5.50 -18.12 -14.15
C VAL A 90 -6.15 -16.84 -13.64
N ALA A 91 -7.47 -16.82 -13.42
CA ALA A 91 -8.18 -15.67 -12.85
C ALA A 91 -7.71 -15.35 -11.41
N CYS A 92 -7.47 -16.38 -10.59
CA CYS A 92 -6.86 -16.22 -9.27
C CYS A 92 -5.48 -15.58 -9.37
N SER A 93 -4.60 -16.15 -10.20
CA SER A 93 -3.23 -15.65 -10.41
C SER A 93 -3.21 -14.19 -10.89
N GLY A 94 -4.11 -13.84 -11.82
CA GLY A 94 -4.26 -12.46 -12.29
C GLY A 94 -4.84 -11.49 -11.25
N ALA A 95 -5.69 -11.98 -10.33
CA ALA A 95 -6.25 -11.16 -9.26
C ALA A 95 -5.23 -10.87 -8.14
N VAL A 96 -4.28 -11.78 -7.92
CA VAL A 96 -3.17 -11.61 -6.96
C VAL A 96 -1.95 -10.92 -7.59
N ASP A 97 -1.89 -10.85 -8.92
CA ASP A 97 -0.83 -10.13 -9.62
C ASP A 97 -0.82 -8.65 -9.21
N GLY A 98 0.37 -8.14 -8.89
CA GLY A 98 0.55 -6.79 -8.38
C GLY A 98 0.12 -6.56 -6.92
N VAL A 99 -0.59 -7.48 -6.24
CA VAL A 99 -0.97 -7.31 -4.82
C VAL A 99 0.28 -7.21 -3.93
N ALA A 100 1.30 -8.04 -4.20
CA ALA A 100 2.57 -7.97 -3.47
C ALA A 100 3.29 -6.62 -3.67
N ALA A 101 3.22 -6.05 -4.88
CA ALA A 101 3.80 -4.75 -5.18
C ALA A 101 3.03 -3.61 -4.49
N ASP A 102 1.70 -3.65 -4.52
CA ASP A 102 0.83 -2.71 -3.81
C ASP A 102 1.09 -2.76 -2.29
N ALA A 103 1.24 -3.96 -1.72
CA ALA A 103 1.53 -4.18 -0.31
C ALA A 103 2.89 -3.58 0.07
N ALA A 104 3.92 -3.80 -0.75
CA ALA A 104 5.24 -3.22 -0.55
C ALA A 104 5.22 -1.68 -0.59
N ARG A 105 4.42 -1.08 -1.48
CA ARG A 105 4.25 0.38 -1.54
C ARG A 105 3.55 0.92 -0.30
N LEU A 106 2.47 0.29 0.13
CA LEU A 106 1.74 0.67 1.35
C LEU A 106 2.61 0.60 2.60
N LYS A 107 3.49 -0.41 2.68
CA LYS A 107 4.50 -0.51 3.74
C LYS A 107 5.45 0.68 3.76
N LEU A 108 5.99 1.06 2.59
CA LEU A 108 6.88 2.24 2.47
C LEU A 108 6.15 3.53 2.84
N ASP A 109 4.92 3.74 2.35
CA ASP A 109 4.12 4.91 2.67
C ASP A 109 3.83 4.99 4.19
N ALA A 110 3.56 3.86 4.84
CA ALA A 110 3.35 3.80 6.29
C ALA A 110 4.64 4.13 7.08
N GLU A 111 5.79 3.64 6.64
CA GLU A 111 7.09 3.97 7.24
C GLU A 111 7.44 5.45 7.07
N GLU A 112 7.19 6.03 5.89
CA GLU A 112 7.40 7.47 5.63
C GLU A 112 6.45 8.35 6.43
N ALA A 113 5.16 8.00 6.52
CA ALA A 113 4.20 8.72 7.34
C ALA A 113 4.63 8.74 8.82
N ARG A 114 5.20 7.61 9.29
CA ARG A 114 5.76 7.52 10.64
C ARG A 114 6.95 8.46 10.79
N ALA A 115 7.89 8.47 9.85
CA ALA A 115 9.05 9.37 9.86
C ALA A 115 8.66 10.86 9.78
N GLY A 116 7.69 11.22 8.95
CA GLY A 116 7.20 12.59 8.80
C GLY A 116 6.54 13.13 10.07
N SER A 117 5.79 12.29 10.79
CA SER A 117 5.20 12.65 12.07
C SER A 117 6.26 12.94 13.15
N PHE A 118 7.37 12.21 13.16
CA PHE A 118 8.50 12.47 14.05
C PHE A 118 9.19 13.80 13.75
N VAL A 119 9.32 14.19 12.48
CA VAL A 119 9.92 15.49 12.11
C VAL A 119 9.07 16.65 12.63
N TRP A 120 7.75 16.60 12.48
CA TRP A 120 6.86 17.62 13.03
C TRP A 120 6.88 17.66 14.57
N ALA A 121 6.94 16.50 15.23
CA ALA A 121 7.05 16.43 16.68
C ALA A 121 8.39 16.99 17.20
N LEU A 122 9.50 16.71 16.50
CA LEU A 122 10.84 17.17 16.86
C LEU A 122 11.01 18.68 16.63
N VAL A 123 10.50 19.18 15.49
CA VAL A 123 10.48 20.61 15.18
C VAL A 123 9.57 21.37 16.15
N GLY A 124 8.41 20.83 16.50
CA GLY A 124 7.50 21.42 17.48
C GLY A 124 8.14 21.61 18.86
N SER A 125 8.95 20.65 19.31
CA SER A 125 9.63 20.73 20.61
C SER A 125 10.74 21.79 20.64
N SER A 126 11.50 21.93 19.56
CA SER A 126 12.60 22.91 19.48
C SER A 126 12.12 24.36 19.35
N VAL A 127 11.00 24.59 18.67
CA VAL A 127 10.42 25.94 18.49
C VAL A 127 9.98 26.55 19.83
N GLY A 128 9.44 25.75 20.75
CA GLY A 128 9.05 26.23 22.07
C GLY A 128 10.22 26.77 22.89
N LEU A 129 11.38 26.09 22.81
CA LEU A 129 12.58 26.49 23.54
C LEU A 129 13.16 27.81 22.97
N VAL A 130 13.18 27.95 21.65
CA VAL A 130 13.65 29.17 20.96
C VAL A 130 12.77 30.37 21.32
N LEU A 131 11.45 30.19 21.34
CA LEU A 131 10.53 31.27 21.72
C LEU A 131 10.74 31.70 23.17
N LEU A 132 10.88 30.77 24.11
CA LEU A 132 11.15 31.08 25.52
C LEU A 132 12.43 31.91 25.70
N VAL A 133 13.51 31.54 25.01
CA VAL A 133 14.79 32.26 25.07
C VAL A 133 14.65 33.67 24.48
N VAL A 134 14.00 33.81 23.33
CA VAL A 134 13.80 35.10 22.66
C VAL A 134 12.91 36.03 23.51
N PHE A 135 11.78 35.54 24.01
CA PHE A 135 10.89 36.32 24.87
C PHE A 135 11.55 36.66 26.22
N GLY A 136 12.35 35.77 26.79
CA GLY A 136 13.15 36.05 27.99
C GLY A 136 14.18 37.17 27.77
N LEU A 137 14.93 37.11 26.66
CA LEU A 137 15.91 38.13 26.29
C LEU A 137 15.26 39.49 25.98
N LEU A 138 14.13 39.49 25.27
CA LEU A 138 13.37 40.70 24.97
C LEU A 138 12.78 41.31 26.24
N GLY A 139 12.16 40.48 27.08
CA GLY A 139 11.65 40.89 28.39
C GLY A 139 12.75 41.53 29.24
N TRP A 140 13.92 40.89 29.33
CA TRP A 140 15.08 41.42 30.05
C TRP A 140 15.56 42.77 29.49
N ARG A 141 15.66 42.91 28.16
CA ARG A 141 16.09 44.18 27.53
C ARG A 141 15.08 45.30 27.75
N LEU A 142 13.78 45.01 27.68
CA LEU A 142 12.73 46.00 27.90
C LEU A 142 12.65 46.42 29.36
N LEU A 143 12.70 45.46 30.29
CA LEU A 143 12.78 45.71 31.73
C LEU A 143 13.98 46.58 32.07
N ARG A 144 15.16 46.26 31.52
CA ARG A 144 16.36 47.05 31.74
C ARG A 144 16.19 48.48 31.24
N LYS A 145 15.61 48.69 30.05
CA LYS A 145 15.29 50.05 29.54
C LYS A 145 14.30 50.79 30.44
N TRP A 146 13.25 50.12 30.91
CA TRP A 146 12.22 50.72 31.75
C TRP A 146 12.73 51.06 33.16
N TYR A 147 13.41 50.13 33.81
CA TYR A 147 14.01 50.35 35.12
C TYR A 147 15.07 51.46 35.09
N PHE A 148 15.94 51.48 34.07
CA PHE A 148 16.95 52.54 33.96
C PHE A 148 16.30 53.92 33.77
N LYS A 149 15.21 54.00 33.00
CA LYS A 149 14.43 55.23 32.82
C LYS A 149 13.72 55.67 34.11
N ARG A 150 13.23 54.72 34.92
CA ARG A 150 12.57 54.99 36.21
C ARG A 150 13.57 55.43 37.30
N VAL A 151 14.75 54.81 37.33
CA VAL A 151 15.79 55.13 38.32
C VAL A 151 16.45 56.49 38.04
N LEU A 152 16.59 56.90 36.77
CA LEU A 152 17.08 58.24 36.42
C LEU A 152 16.04 59.37 36.61
N GLY A 153 14.75 59.03 36.72
CA GLY A 153 13.68 59.98 37.04
C GLY A 153 13.50 60.27 38.54
N MET A 154 14.19 59.52 39.42
CA MET A 154 14.15 59.73 40.88
C MET A 154 15.44 60.40 41.40
N ARG A 155 16.00 61.37 40.67
CA ARG A 155 16.83 62.39 41.33
C ARG A 155 15.87 63.38 41.98
N PRO A 156 15.84 63.49 43.32
CA PRO A 156 14.93 64.43 43.98
C PRO A 156 15.31 65.85 43.55
N GLU A 157 14.31 66.61 43.08
CA GLU A 157 14.36 68.07 43.04
C GLU A 157 14.69 68.52 44.47
N VAL A 158 15.94 68.93 44.68
CA VAL A 158 16.33 69.69 45.85
C VAL A 158 15.64 71.04 45.74
N GLY A 159 14.44 71.12 46.33
CA GLY A 159 13.82 72.38 46.71
C GLY A 159 14.78 73.12 47.63
N GLY A 160 15.57 74.01 47.04
CA GLY A 160 16.30 75.05 47.75
C GLY A 160 15.26 75.97 48.38
N VAL A 161 15.03 75.72 49.67
CA VAL A 161 14.28 76.58 50.57
C VAL A 161 14.88 77.98 50.54
N SER A 162 14.02 78.96 50.28
CA SER A 162 14.20 80.38 50.49
C SER A 162 14.49 80.68 51.96
N ASP A 163 15.56 81.42 52.22
CA ASP A 163 15.66 82.52 53.20
C ASP A 163 16.78 83.49 52.76
#